data_AF-A0A248YMI6-F1
#
_entry.id   AF-A0A248YMI6-F1
#
_cell.length_a   1.000
_cell.length_b   1.000
_cell.length_c   1.000
_cell.angle_alpha   90.00
_cell.angle_beta   90.00
_cell.angle_gamma   90.00
#
_symmetry.space_group_name_H-M   'P 1'
#
loop_
_entity.id
_entity.type
_entity.pdbx_description
1 polymer ?
#
loop_
_entity_poly.entity_id
_entity_poly.type
_entity_poly.pdbx_seq_one_letter_code
_entity_poly.pdbx_strand_id
1 'polypeptide(L)'
;MSTSDGAFTGLDDGAGRPNFEVGLRGYDKRQVDRYVEQAEGRLTALTAEHERTAEQARKLADQIRDMSKKDERLRAELTELRRRPSMPDRATFRDLGPMVDQILDLAEKQAGVIKEMAAHRAADMQSEAEKAVAEARERGEAAARELAEELATRRAEQEKAIEDSQSRAEAELNRTRERAEKLRADGEAAQRAAQEEAKRIGESSAEQVEQARAAAEALMKAARAQIQQETQAAREQSQQELAQWQASVEREIADRRTAADRYLADHREAAERELASQRIAAEQKTGLLIAEAQRYSAEVRQRAEEQVSVHEERLAVLREDVAERERELEELRTELEAARSELSESRTESNAARQSLAEAEQRLAEIRSELSAEVDRLEEARTAAEFAERHAKDVRARVQREAKRVADLAAAAVMAAAAGGGETAEYPMLTARHSSDNSGGRIIEEEPGQGGWNERIPTQRSGDADPSDRFGPDGYDDEGPGRPAPPEFGAEYEGAIRPAPPEFGSGEVEFDTDEREYDEEPANGRVVTNP
;
A
#
# COMPACT_ATOMS: atom_id res chain seq x y z
N MET A 1 6.90 -69.92 38.82
CA MET A 1 7.33 -70.93 37.82
C MET A 1 8.63 -71.53 38.32
N SER A 2 8.58 -72.52 39.21
CA SER A 2 8.25 -73.95 38.93
C SER A 2 9.48 -74.79 38.55
N THR A 3 10.54 -74.70 39.35
CA THR A 3 11.58 -75.74 39.46
C THR A 3 11.10 -76.81 40.44
N SER A 4 10.31 -77.76 39.93
CA SER A 4 9.90 -78.96 40.66
C SER A 4 10.92 -80.08 40.44
N ASP A 5 11.55 -80.52 41.55
CA ASP A 5 12.22 -81.81 41.75
C ASP A 5 13.32 -82.26 40.75
N GLY A 6 14.28 -83.08 41.17
CA GLY A 6 14.54 -83.62 42.50
C GLY A 6 15.50 -84.80 42.39
N ALA A 7 16.49 -84.88 43.27
CA ALA A 7 17.63 -85.80 43.14
C ALA A 7 17.27 -87.27 43.48
N PHE A 8 16.54 -87.92 42.59
CA PHE A 8 16.58 -89.36 42.34
C PHE A 8 17.55 -89.60 41.16
N THR A 9 18.46 -90.58 41.14
CA THR A 9 18.76 -91.67 42.08
C THR A 9 20.27 -91.86 42.26
N GLY A 10 20.76 -91.92 43.50
CA GLY A 10 22.14 -92.31 43.81
C GLY A 10 22.33 -93.82 43.90
N LEU A 11 22.08 -94.58 42.81
CA LEU A 11 22.48 -95.99 42.65
C LEU A 11 22.30 -96.43 41.19
N ASP A 12 23.40 -96.88 40.56
CA ASP A 12 23.54 -97.41 39.20
C ASP A 12 23.01 -96.57 38.01
N ASP A 13 23.58 -95.37 37.85
CA ASP A 13 23.59 -94.63 36.57
C ASP A 13 24.73 -95.12 35.64
N GLY A 14 25.16 -96.38 35.79
CA GLY A 14 26.41 -96.92 35.25
C GLY A 14 26.29 -97.71 33.93
N ALA A 15 25.07 -98.03 33.50
CA ALA A 15 24.81 -99.03 32.46
C ALA A 15 24.41 -98.43 31.08
N GLY A 16 25.35 -97.74 30.42
CA GLY A 16 25.41 -97.76 28.95
C GLY A 16 24.88 -96.54 28.16
N ARG A 17 24.67 -95.37 28.77
CA ARG A 17 24.40 -94.12 28.03
C ARG A 17 25.49 -93.06 28.28
N PRO A 18 26.43 -92.81 27.34
CA PRO A 18 27.37 -91.72 27.48
C PRO A 18 26.65 -90.37 27.37
N ASN A 19 26.99 -89.44 28.25
CA ASN A 19 26.62 -88.03 28.07
C ASN A 19 27.72 -87.35 27.24
N PHE A 20 27.33 -86.71 26.14
CA PHE A 20 28.24 -85.99 25.24
C PHE A 20 27.96 -84.49 25.32
N GLU A 21 29.00 -83.66 25.42
CA GLU A 21 28.82 -82.21 25.51
C GLU A 21 28.32 -81.64 24.17
N VAL A 22 27.28 -80.80 24.23
CA VAL A 22 26.64 -80.19 23.06
C VAL A 22 27.22 -78.81 22.81
N GLY A 23 28.04 -78.68 21.78
CA GLY A 23 28.52 -77.39 21.27
C GLY A 23 27.52 -76.73 20.30
N LEU A 24 27.91 -75.55 19.80
CA LEU A 24 27.07 -74.67 18.97
C LEU A 24 26.56 -75.27 17.63
N ARG A 25 26.99 -76.49 17.27
CA ARG A 25 26.53 -77.26 16.09
C ARG A 25 26.30 -78.75 16.39
N GLY A 26 26.00 -79.10 17.66
CA GLY A 26 25.81 -80.48 18.11
C GLY A 26 26.97 -81.01 18.96
N TYR A 27 26.99 -82.32 19.20
CA TYR A 27 27.96 -82.99 20.08
C TYR A 27 29.42 -82.74 19.67
N ASP A 28 30.34 -82.63 20.64
CA ASP A 28 31.77 -82.62 20.35
C ASP A 28 32.20 -83.94 19.70
N LYS A 29 32.52 -83.86 18.40
CA LYS A 29 32.99 -84.99 17.61
C LYS A 29 34.20 -85.69 18.25
N ARG A 30 35.09 -84.97 18.93
CA ARG A 30 36.27 -85.57 19.59
C ARG A 30 35.92 -86.44 20.80
N GLN A 31 34.77 -86.20 21.44
CA GLN A 31 34.23 -87.05 22.51
C GLN A 31 33.56 -88.29 21.92
N VAL A 32 32.79 -88.11 20.83
CA VAL A 32 32.10 -89.20 20.12
C VAL A 32 33.11 -90.16 19.49
N ASP A 33 34.06 -89.67 18.68
CA ASP A 33 35.07 -90.51 17.99
C ASP A 33 35.86 -91.36 19.01
N ARG A 34 36.28 -90.75 20.14
CA ARG A 34 37.00 -91.45 21.23
C ARG A 34 36.13 -92.47 21.96
N TYR A 35 34.83 -92.20 22.14
CA TYR A 35 33.90 -93.15 22.74
C TYR A 35 33.67 -94.36 21.83
N VAL A 36 33.54 -94.15 20.52
CA VAL A 36 33.40 -95.22 19.52
C VAL A 36 34.64 -96.12 19.53
N GLU A 37 35.84 -95.56 19.44
CA GLU A 37 37.10 -96.31 19.52
C GLU A 37 37.20 -97.12 20.84
N GLN A 38 36.79 -96.54 21.97
CA GLN A 38 36.77 -97.25 23.26
C GLN A 38 35.67 -98.33 23.32
N ALA A 39 34.53 -98.15 22.65
CA ALA A 39 33.46 -99.15 22.58
C ALA A 39 33.84 -100.33 21.68
N GLU A 40 34.48 -100.09 20.53
CA GLU A 40 35.04 -101.11 19.65
C GLU A 40 36.17 -101.89 20.34
N GLY A 41 37.03 -101.20 21.11
CA GLY A 41 38.03 -101.83 21.98
C GLY A 41 37.43 -102.73 23.07
N ARG A 42 36.28 -102.35 23.67
CA ARG A 42 35.55 -103.22 24.61
C ARG A 42 34.90 -104.42 23.91
N LEU A 43 34.27 -104.21 22.75
CA LEU A 43 33.63 -105.28 21.97
C LEU A 43 34.64 -106.35 21.55
N THR A 44 35.79 -105.95 21.01
CA THR A 44 36.85 -106.88 20.59
C THR A 44 37.47 -107.65 21.78
N ALA A 45 37.61 -107.02 22.95
CA ALA A 45 38.01 -107.71 24.18
C ALA A 45 36.96 -108.74 24.63
N LEU A 46 35.67 -108.37 24.66
CA LEU A 46 34.56 -109.24 25.05
C LEU A 46 34.39 -110.43 24.10
N THR A 47 34.54 -110.24 22.78
CA THR A 47 34.50 -111.36 21.83
C THR A 47 35.64 -112.34 22.05
N ALA A 48 36.86 -111.84 22.32
CA ALA A 48 38.01 -112.70 22.62
C ALA A 48 37.86 -113.45 23.96
N GLU A 49 37.15 -112.88 24.95
CA GLU A 49 36.81 -113.58 26.19
C GLU A 49 35.72 -114.64 26.00
N HIS A 50 34.70 -114.34 25.19
CA HIS A 50 33.68 -115.31 24.80
C HIS A 50 34.26 -116.50 24.00
N GLU A 51 35.24 -116.27 23.14
CA GLU A 51 35.96 -117.35 22.44
C GLU A 51 36.77 -118.23 23.40
N ARG A 52 37.51 -117.64 24.35
CA ARG A 52 38.27 -118.38 25.37
C ARG A 52 37.37 -119.23 26.26
N THR A 53 36.21 -118.71 26.68
CA THR A 53 35.25 -119.46 27.50
C THR A 53 34.54 -120.56 26.70
N ALA A 54 34.24 -120.31 25.42
CA ALA A 54 33.73 -121.36 24.51
C ALA A 54 34.77 -122.48 24.28
N GLU A 55 36.07 -122.17 24.20
CA GLU A 55 37.12 -123.19 24.17
C GLU A 55 37.19 -124.01 25.47
N GLN A 56 37.09 -123.36 26.63
CA GLN A 56 37.09 -124.05 27.92
C GLN A 56 35.89 -125.01 28.04
N ALA A 57 34.70 -124.57 27.61
CA ALA A 57 33.51 -125.43 27.56
C ALA A 57 33.70 -126.65 26.63
N ARG A 58 34.33 -126.47 25.46
CA ARG A 58 34.66 -127.58 24.54
C ARG A 58 35.64 -128.57 25.18
N LYS A 59 36.71 -128.08 25.82
CA LYS A 59 37.71 -128.90 26.53
C LYS A 59 37.07 -129.75 27.64
N LEU A 60 36.12 -129.19 28.40
CA LEU A 60 35.36 -129.92 29.42
C LEU A 60 34.41 -130.99 28.81
N ALA A 61 33.73 -130.66 27.70
CA ALA A 61 32.85 -131.61 27.00
C ALA A 61 33.61 -132.84 26.46
N ASP A 62 34.84 -132.65 25.97
CA ASP A 62 35.70 -133.74 25.53
C ASP A 62 36.21 -134.60 26.70
N GLN A 63 36.57 -134.00 27.84
CA GLN A 63 36.93 -134.74 29.06
C GLN A 63 35.78 -135.64 29.56
N ILE A 64 34.54 -135.15 29.56
CA ILE A 64 33.35 -135.94 29.93
C ILE A 64 33.19 -137.16 29.01
N ARG A 65 33.38 -136.97 27.69
CA ARG A 65 33.29 -138.05 26.68
C ARG A 65 34.39 -139.10 26.81
N ASP A 66 35.53 -138.75 27.41
CA ASP A 66 36.61 -139.70 27.72
C ASP A 66 36.47 -140.35 29.11
N MET A 67 35.66 -139.79 30.02
CA MET A 67 35.25 -140.50 31.23
C MET A 67 34.20 -141.57 30.93
N SER A 68 33.18 -141.28 30.12
CA SER A 68 32.12 -142.25 29.82
C SER A 68 32.66 -143.53 29.16
N LYS A 69 33.65 -143.40 28.26
CA LYS A 69 34.38 -144.54 27.66
C LYS A 69 35.16 -145.40 28.66
N LYS A 70 35.51 -144.87 29.84
CA LYS A 70 36.18 -145.64 30.91
C LYS A 70 35.15 -146.41 31.72
N ASP A 71 34.02 -145.79 32.06
CA ASP A 71 32.91 -146.45 32.76
C ASP A 71 32.36 -147.64 31.95
N GLU A 72 32.25 -147.50 30.63
CA GLU A 72 31.85 -148.59 29.72
C GLU A 72 32.81 -149.79 29.78
N ARG A 73 34.12 -149.55 29.88
CA ARG A 73 35.14 -150.63 30.02
C ARG A 73 35.06 -151.31 31.38
N LEU A 74 35.00 -150.53 32.47
CA LEU A 74 34.90 -151.06 33.83
C LEU A 74 33.63 -151.91 34.03
N ARG A 75 32.52 -151.55 33.38
CA ARG A 75 31.29 -152.35 33.36
C ARG A 75 31.44 -153.69 32.62
N ALA A 76 32.26 -153.75 31.56
CA ALA A 76 32.55 -155.00 30.87
C ALA A 76 33.38 -155.96 31.76
N GLU A 77 34.46 -155.46 32.37
CA GLU A 77 35.34 -156.24 33.26
C GLU A 77 34.59 -156.82 34.48
N LEU A 78 33.73 -156.03 35.12
CA LEU A 78 32.86 -156.48 36.21
C LEU A 78 31.86 -157.57 35.79
N THR A 79 31.49 -157.64 34.51
CA THR A 79 30.58 -158.65 33.97
C THR A 79 31.29 -159.98 33.71
N GLU A 80 32.59 -159.95 33.41
CA GLU A 80 33.42 -161.14 33.19
C GLU A 80 33.77 -161.85 34.51
N LEU A 81 34.22 -161.09 35.52
CA LEU A 81 34.56 -161.62 36.85
C LEU A 81 33.40 -162.40 37.50
N ARG A 82 32.16 -162.03 37.18
CA ARG A 82 30.93 -162.63 37.74
C ARG A 82 30.61 -164.05 37.23
N ARG A 83 31.37 -164.59 36.27
CA ARG A 83 31.08 -165.87 35.58
C ARG A 83 31.81 -167.12 36.11
N ARG A 84 32.57 -167.04 37.22
CA ARG A 84 33.26 -168.20 37.83
C ARG A 84 32.59 -168.70 39.13
N PRO A 85 32.01 -169.92 39.16
CA PRO A 85 31.59 -170.59 40.39
C PRO A 85 32.73 -171.39 41.05
N SER A 86 32.57 -171.74 42.33
CA SER A 86 33.51 -172.50 43.15
C SER A 86 32.87 -173.76 43.76
N MET A 87 33.68 -174.68 44.33
CA MET A 87 33.24 -175.97 44.86
C MET A 87 34.04 -176.39 46.11
N PRO A 88 33.37 -176.73 47.25
CA PRO A 88 33.94 -177.46 48.40
C PRO A 88 33.78 -179.00 48.19
N ASP A 89 34.21 -179.93 49.04
CA ASP A 89 34.32 -179.95 50.51
C ASP A 89 35.26 -181.10 51.01
N ARG A 90 35.35 -181.30 52.32
CA ARG A 90 36.09 -182.39 53.00
C ARG A 90 35.42 -183.76 52.86
N ALA A 91 36.25 -184.82 52.81
CA ALA A 91 35.82 -186.20 53.00
C ALA A 91 36.15 -186.71 54.42
N THR A 92 35.30 -187.59 54.96
CA THR A 92 35.50 -188.31 56.23
C THR A 92 36.08 -189.71 55.98
N PHE A 93 36.84 -190.24 56.93
CA PHE A 93 37.17 -191.67 57.02
C PHE A 93 37.03 -192.15 58.46
N ARG A 94 36.48 -193.36 58.64
CA ARG A 94 35.72 -193.77 59.85
C ARG A 94 36.09 -195.18 60.33
N ASP A 95 37.33 -195.62 60.09
CA ASP A 95 37.78 -197.01 60.32
C ASP A 95 39.18 -197.06 60.95
N LEU A 96 39.39 -196.34 62.06
CA LEU A 96 40.59 -196.44 62.88
C LEU A 96 40.19 -196.56 64.35
N GLY A 97 40.76 -197.56 65.05
CA GLY A 97 40.31 -198.00 66.38
C GLY A 97 40.56 -197.00 67.52
N PRO A 98 40.23 -197.36 68.78
CA PRO A 98 39.91 -196.43 69.88
C PRO A 98 41.01 -195.45 70.34
N MET A 99 42.24 -195.57 69.83
CA MET A 99 43.27 -194.55 70.02
C MET A 99 43.05 -193.32 69.10
N VAL A 100 42.41 -193.51 67.93
CA VAL A 100 41.99 -192.40 67.07
C VAL A 100 40.74 -191.71 67.63
N ASP A 101 39.84 -192.43 68.31
CA ASP A 101 38.77 -191.80 69.10
C ASP A 101 39.38 -190.88 70.17
N GLN A 102 40.42 -191.31 70.91
CA GLN A 102 41.12 -190.43 71.85
C GLN A 102 41.83 -189.24 71.17
N ILE A 103 42.40 -189.41 69.98
CA ILE A 103 43.01 -188.31 69.22
C ILE A 103 41.94 -187.33 68.73
N LEU A 104 40.78 -187.82 68.30
CA LEU A 104 39.64 -186.99 67.88
C LEU A 104 39.01 -186.27 69.07
N ASP A 105 38.81 -186.94 70.19
CA ASP A 105 38.27 -186.36 71.44
C ASP A 105 39.20 -185.30 72.04
N LEU A 106 40.53 -185.50 71.95
CA LEU A 106 41.54 -184.51 72.34
C LEU A 106 41.69 -183.37 71.30
N ALA A 107 41.57 -183.67 70.01
CA ALA A 107 41.54 -182.66 68.95
C ALA A 107 40.23 -181.86 68.93
N GLU A 108 39.10 -182.42 69.37
CA GLU A 108 37.83 -181.72 69.53
C GLU A 108 37.84 -180.84 70.78
N LYS A 109 38.48 -181.28 71.88
CA LYS A 109 38.80 -180.42 73.03
C LYS A 109 39.74 -179.28 72.64
N GLN A 110 40.81 -179.56 71.88
CA GLN A 110 41.69 -178.51 71.35
C GLN A 110 40.99 -177.58 70.36
N ALA A 111 40.13 -178.12 69.48
CA ALA A 111 39.32 -177.30 68.58
C ALA A 111 38.25 -176.49 69.33
N GLY A 112 37.74 -176.99 70.46
CA GLY A 112 36.90 -176.26 71.41
C GLY A 112 37.65 -175.06 71.97
N VAL A 113 38.83 -175.29 72.57
CA VAL A 113 39.71 -174.22 73.08
C VAL A 113 40.09 -173.22 71.98
N ILE A 114 40.40 -173.69 70.75
CA ILE A 114 40.71 -172.80 69.61
C ILE A 114 39.47 -171.99 69.19
N LYS A 115 38.26 -172.58 69.18
CA LYS A 115 37.01 -171.88 68.90
C LYS A 115 36.68 -170.86 70.00
N GLU A 116 36.87 -171.20 71.27
CA GLU A 116 36.67 -170.31 72.42
C GLU A 116 37.66 -169.15 72.39
N MET A 117 38.95 -169.40 72.17
CA MET A 117 39.96 -168.36 71.99
C MET A 117 39.72 -167.49 70.74
N ALA A 118 39.22 -168.07 69.65
CA ALA A 118 38.86 -167.32 68.45
C ALA A 118 37.59 -166.49 68.64
N ALA A 119 36.59 -167.00 69.37
CA ALA A 119 35.38 -166.29 69.74
C ALA A 119 35.68 -165.15 70.74
N HIS A 120 36.55 -165.38 71.72
CA HIS A 120 37.04 -164.35 72.63
C HIS A 120 37.74 -163.24 71.84
N ARG A 121 38.73 -163.57 71.01
CA ARG A 121 39.41 -162.57 70.15
C ARG A 121 38.45 -161.86 69.17
N ALA A 122 37.44 -162.56 68.66
CA ALA A 122 36.42 -161.93 67.82
C ALA A 122 35.57 -160.95 68.62
N ALA A 123 35.18 -161.28 69.86
CA ALA A 123 34.49 -160.39 70.77
C ALA A 123 35.35 -159.21 71.23
N ASP A 124 36.66 -159.43 71.47
CA ASP A 124 37.63 -158.38 71.78
C ASP A 124 37.72 -157.39 70.61
N MET A 125 38.01 -157.88 69.39
CA MET A 125 38.08 -157.05 68.17
C MET A 125 36.74 -156.39 67.83
N GLN A 126 35.61 -157.04 68.11
CA GLN A 126 34.28 -156.43 67.96
C GLN A 126 34.10 -155.30 68.96
N SER A 127 34.48 -155.49 70.23
CA SER A 127 34.42 -154.44 71.24
C SER A 127 35.37 -153.28 70.93
N GLU A 128 36.57 -153.55 70.40
CA GLU A 128 37.51 -152.53 69.94
C GLU A 128 37.00 -151.78 68.70
N ALA A 129 36.39 -152.49 67.73
CA ALA A 129 35.78 -151.87 66.57
C ALA A 129 34.53 -151.04 66.93
N GLU A 130 33.70 -151.52 67.85
CA GLU A 130 32.54 -150.79 68.38
C GLU A 130 32.97 -149.52 69.13
N LYS A 131 34.02 -149.60 69.96
CA LYS A 131 34.64 -148.42 70.60
C LYS A 131 35.18 -147.46 69.55
N ALA A 132 35.97 -147.92 68.58
CA ALA A 132 36.52 -147.08 67.53
C ALA A 132 35.43 -146.40 66.67
N VAL A 133 34.32 -147.09 66.39
CA VAL A 133 33.15 -146.53 65.70
C VAL A 133 32.37 -145.56 66.60
N ALA A 134 32.25 -145.83 67.89
CA ALA A 134 31.63 -144.91 68.85
C ALA A 134 32.44 -143.61 68.98
N GLU A 135 33.76 -143.71 69.20
CA GLU A 135 34.65 -142.54 69.24
C GLU A 135 34.69 -141.79 67.90
N ALA A 136 34.65 -142.49 66.76
CA ALA A 136 34.61 -141.85 65.44
C ALA A 136 33.27 -141.10 65.21
N ARG A 137 32.15 -141.64 65.72
CA ARG A 137 30.86 -140.93 65.75
C ARG A 137 30.91 -139.73 66.68
N GLU A 138 31.44 -139.88 67.89
CA GLU A 138 31.57 -138.78 68.86
C GLU A 138 32.45 -137.64 68.31
N ARG A 139 33.60 -137.95 67.70
CA ARG A 139 34.45 -136.97 66.99
C ARG A 139 33.72 -136.33 65.81
N GLY A 140 32.96 -137.11 65.04
CA GLY A 140 32.16 -136.62 63.92
C GLY A 140 31.03 -135.70 64.35
N GLU A 141 30.34 -136.01 65.45
CA GLU A 141 29.33 -135.16 66.06
C GLU A 141 29.95 -133.90 66.68
N ALA A 142 31.09 -134.00 67.35
CA ALA A 142 31.81 -132.84 67.89
C ALA A 142 32.21 -131.87 66.77
N ALA A 143 32.86 -132.37 65.71
CA ALA A 143 33.21 -131.55 64.54
C ALA A 143 31.97 -130.99 63.81
N ALA A 144 30.85 -131.73 63.78
CA ALA A 144 29.60 -131.22 63.21
C ALA A 144 28.95 -130.13 64.07
N ARG A 145 29.08 -130.18 65.40
CA ARG A 145 28.65 -129.12 66.32
C ARG A 145 29.55 -127.89 66.19
N GLU A 146 30.87 -128.07 66.18
CA GLU A 146 31.87 -127.02 65.96
C GLU A 146 31.65 -126.28 64.62
N LEU A 147 31.43 -127.03 63.52
CA LEU A 147 31.07 -126.44 62.22
C LEU A 147 29.69 -125.76 62.22
N ALA A 148 28.71 -126.27 62.98
CA ALA A 148 27.41 -125.63 63.12
C ALA A 148 27.52 -124.32 63.91
N GLU A 149 28.39 -124.27 64.92
CA GLU A 149 28.70 -123.08 65.71
C GLU A 149 29.48 -122.05 64.86
N GLU A 150 30.50 -122.45 64.09
CA GLU A 150 31.17 -121.57 63.11
C GLU A 150 30.19 -121.00 62.06
N LEU A 151 29.25 -121.81 61.58
CA LEU A 151 28.25 -121.35 60.60
C LEU A 151 27.19 -120.45 61.26
N ALA A 152 26.89 -120.63 62.54
CA ALA A 152 26.01 -119.74 63.30
C ALA A 152 26.68 -118.39 63.59
N THR A 153 27.96 -118.38 64.01
CA THR A 153 28.71 -117.13 64.24
C THR A 153 28.91 -116.37 62.94
N ARG A 154 29.38 -117.02 61.86
CA ARG A 154 29.52 -116.35 60.54
C ARG A 154 28.20 -115.80 60.00
N ARG A 155 27.06 -116.47 60.23
CA ARG A 155 25.74 -115.95 59.87
C ARG A 155 25.36 -114.72 60.70
N ALA A 156 25.54 -114.76 62.02
CA ALA A 156 25.27 -113.62 62.89
C ALA A 156 26.22 -112.44 62.63
N GLU A 157 27.46 -112.68 62.20
CA GLU A 157 28.40 -111.65 61.74
C GLU A 157 27.97 -111.04 60.40
N GLN A 158 27.51 -111.86 59.45
CA GLN A 158 26.99 -111.39 58.15
C GLN A 158 25.69 -110.61 58.31
N GLU A 159 24.77 -111.07 59.16
CA GLU A 159 23.51 -110.40 59.49
C GLU A 159 23.79 -109.02 60.10
N LYS A 160 24.65 -108.95 61.13
CA LYS A 160 25.12 -107.67 61.69
C LYS A 160 25.81 -106.78 60.68
N ALA A 161 26.64 -107.32 59.79
CA ALA A 161 27.31 -106.52 58.76
C ALA A 161 26.31 -105.94 57.73
N ILE A 162 25.20 -106.63 57.48
CA ILE A 162 24.09 -106.14 56.65
C ILE A 162 23.29 -105.08 57.41
N GLU A 163 22.96 -105.28 58.70
CA GLU A 163 22.30 -104.27 59.55
C GLU A 163 23.15 -102.99 59.69
N ASP A 164 24.46 -103.13 59.90
CA ASP A 164 25.42 -102.01 59.92
C ASP A 164 25.47 -101.30 58.57
N SER A 165 25.39 -102.03 57.45
CA SER A 165 25.37 -101.45 56.10
C SER A 165 24.07 -100.70 55.82
N GLN A 166 22.93 -101.28 56.20
CA GLN A 166 21.60 -100.69 56.04
C GLN A 166 21.46 -99.43 56.90
N SER A 167 21.78 -99.49 58.19
CA SER A 167 21.71 -98.34 59.10
C SER A 167 22.64 -97.19 58.69
N ARG A 168 23.83 -97.48 58.14
CA ARG A 168 24.71 -96.46 57.54
C ARG A 168 24.11 -95.86 56.27
N ALA A 169 23.52 -96.67 55.39
CA ALA A 169 22.86 -96.20 54.18
C ALA A 169 21.63 -95.32 54.50
N GLU A 170 20.80 -95.73 55.46
CA GLU A 170 19.67 -94.95 55.95
C GLU A 170 20.12 -93.62 56.60
N ALA A 171 21.21 -93.64 57.38
CA ALA A 171 21.78 -92.43 57.95
C ALA A 171 22.28 -91.45 56.87
N GLU A 172 22.95 -91.91 55.81
CA GLU A 172 23.36 -91.04 54.71
C GLU A 172 22.19 -90.58 53.83
N LEU A 173 21.17 -91.42 53.61
CA LEU A 173 19.94 -91.01 52.93
C LEU A 173 19.21 -89.92 53.71
N ASN A 174 19.12 -90.03 55.05
CA ASN A 174 18.51 -89.02 55.89
C ASN A 174 19.34 -87.73 55.95
N ARG A 175 20.67 -87.81 56.11
CA ARG A 175 21.58 -86.64 55.96
C ARG A 175 21.43 -85.96 54.60
N THR A 176 21.22 -86.73 53.53
CA THR A 176 21.04 -86.19 52.17
C THR A 176 19.67 -85.53 52.01
N ARG A 177 18.60 -86.11 52.58
CA ARG A 177 17.26 -85.50 52.65
C ARG A 177 17.29 -84.18 53.42
N GLU A 178 17.85 -84.17 54.63
CA GLU A 178 18.02 -82.96 55.46
C GLU A 178 18.77 -81.85 54.72
N ARG A 179 19.87 -82.18 54.02
CA ARG A 179 20.62 -81.23 53.19
C ARG A 179 19.80 -80.71 52.00
N ALA A 180 19.04 -81.57 51.33
CA ALA A 180 18.19 -81.20 50.19
C ALA A 180 16.98 -80.34 50.62
N GLU A 181 16.36 -80.67 51.75
CA GLU A 181 15.27 -79.89 52.35
C GLU A 181 15.77 -78.53 52.84
N LYS A 182 16.94 -78.47 53.46
CA LYS A 182 17.58 -77.20 53.81
C LYS A 182 17.88 -76.37 52.56
N LEU A 183 18.50 -76.95 51.53
CA LEU A 183 18.77 -76.24 50.26
C LEU A 183 17.48 -75.71 49.61
N ARG A 184 16.38 -76.47 49.67
CA ARG A 184 15.07 -76.02 49.19
C ARG A 184 14.54 -74.85 50.03
N ALA A 185 14.60 -74.94 51.36
CA ALA A 185 14.15 -73.88 52.26
C ALA A 185 14.99 -72.59 52.15
N ASP A 186 16.32 -72.71 52.08
CA ASP A 186 17.24 -71.60 51.86
C ASP A 186 16.98 -70.94 50.49
N GLY A 187 16.72 -71.74 49.45
CA GLY A 187 16.33 -71.26 48.11
C GLY A 187 14.97 -70.56 48.07
N GLU A 188 13.96 -71.09 48.76
CA GLU A 188 12.64 -70.46 48.91
C GLU A 188 12.71 -69.17 49.74
N ALA A 189 13.61 -69.08 50.72
CA ALA A 189 13.87 -67.86 51.48
C ALA A 189 14.56 -66.80 50.60
N ALA A 190 15.60 -67.19 49.86
CA ALA A 190 16.28 -66.30 48.91
C ALA A 190 15.34 -65.81 47.80
N GLN A 191 14.45 -66.68 47.28
CA GLN A 191 13.45 -66.28 46.29
C GLN A 191 12.43 -65.28 46.85
N ARG A 192 11.98 -65.45 48.09
CA ARG A 192 11.08 -64.48 48.75
C ARG A 192 11.76 -63.14 48.98
N ALA A 193 12.99 -63.14 49.52
CA ALA A 193 13.78 -61.92 49.70
C ALA A 193 14.00 -61.19 48.37
N ALA A 194 14.33 -61.91 47.29
CA ALA A 194 14.49 -61.32 45.95
C ALA A 194 13.18 -60.73 45.39
N GLN A 195 12.02 -61.36 45.66
CA GLN A 195 10.71 -60.82 45.28
C GLN A 195 10.31 -59.60 46.10
N GLU A 196 10.64 -59.56 47.39
CA GLU A 196 10.38 -58.42 48.27
C GLU A 196 11.29 -57.23 47.94
N GLU A 197 12.55 -57.47 47.60
CA GLU A 197 13.47 -56.44 47.11
C GLU A 197 13.06 -55.91 45.73
N ALA A 198 12.69 -56.79 44.79
CA ALA A 198 12.19 -56.39 43.49
C ALA A 198 10.89 -55.56 43.57
N LYS A 199 10.01 -55.87 44.53
CA LYS A 199 8.84 -55.03 44.86
C LYS A 199 9.26 -53.67 45.39
N ARG A 200 10.14 -53.62 46.41
CA ARG A 200 10.59 -52.35 47.02
C ARG A 200 11.28 -51.44 46.01
N ILE A 201 12.09 -51.99 45.10
CA ILE A 201 12.73 -51.27 43.99
C ILE A 201 11.68 -50.80 42.99
N GLY A 202 10.68 -51.64 42.65
CA GLY A 202 9.57 -51.26 41.77
C GLY A 202 8.69 -50.14 42.34
N GLU A 203 8.35 -50.22 43.63
CA GLU A 203 7.60 -49.22 44.38
C GLU A 203 8.38 -47.91 44.48
N SER A 204 9.64 -47.94 44.92
CA SER A 204 10.47 -46.73 45.05
C SER A 204 10.79 -46.08 43.69
N SER A 205 10.99 -46.86 42.63
CA SER A 205 11.18 -46.30 41.29
C SER A 205 9.88 -45.74 40.69
N ALA A 206 8.73 -46.33 40.96
CA ALA A 206 7.43 -45.74 40.62
C ALA A 206 7.19 -44.42 41.37
N GLU A 207 7.47 -44.36 42.68
CA GLU A 207 7.40 -43.13 43.47
C GLU A 207 8.34 -42.04 42.93
N GLN A 208 9.58 -42.38 42.57
CA GLN A 208 10.53 -41.43 41.96
C GLN A 208 10.05 -40.93 40.60
N VAL A 209 9.46 -41.79 39.76
CA VAL A 209 8.89 -41.39 38.47
C VAL A 209 7.68 -40.47 38.64
N GLU A 210 6.78 -40.75 39.59
CA GLU A 210 5.63 -39.88 39.86
C GLU A 210 6.05 -38.54 40.51
N GLN A 211 7.04 -38.54 41.40
CA GLN A 211 7.63 -37.30 41.93
C GLN A 211 8.29 -36.46 40.83
N ALA A 212 9.04 -37.09 39.91
CA ALA A 212 9.64 -36.41 38.77
C ALA A 212 8.59 -35.85 37.79
N ARG A 213 7.50 -36.60 37.54
CA ARG A 213 6.35 -36.13 36.76
C ARG A 213 5.67 -34.93 37.41
N ALA A 214 5.31 -35.02 38.69
CA ALA A 214 4.68 -33.93 39.44
C ALA A 214 5.56 -32.66 39.49
N ALA A 215 6.88 -32.83 39.66
CA ALA A 215 7.84 -31.72 39.60
C ALA A 215 7.91 -31.09 38.19
N ALA A 216 7.96 -31.90 37.13
CA ALA A 216 7.95 -31.41 35.74
C ALA A 216 6.65 -30.68 35.40
N GLU A 217 5.49 -31.21 35.78
CA GLU A 217 4.19 -30.55 35.59
C GLU A 217 4.09 -29.23 36.38
N ALA A 218 4.59 -29.19 37.61
CA ALA A 218 4.65 -27.97 38.41
C ALA A 218 5.54 -26.91 37.75
N LEU A 219 6.71 -27.30 37.23
CA LEU A 219 7.62 -26.41 36.49
C LEU A 219 7.01 -25.91 35.18
N MET A 220 6.37 -26.78 34.39
CA MET A 220 5.66 -26.36 33.16
C MET A 220 4.50 -25.42 33.46
N LYS A 221 3.75 -25.65 34.54
CA LYS A 221 2.66 -24.78 34.99
C LYS A 221 3.18 -23.42 35.46
N ALA A 222 4.29 -23.39 36.21
CA ALA A 222 4.94 -22.16 36.64
C ALA A 222 5.49 -21.35 35.45
N ALA A 223 6.23 -22.00 34.55
CA ALA A 223 6.76 -21.37 33.33
C ALA A 223 5.63 -20.81 32.44
N ARG A 224 4.54 -21.55 32.27
CA ARG A 224 3.36 -21.07 31.53
C ARG A 224 2.73 -19.84 32.18
N ALA A 225 2.61 -19.81 33.51
CA ALA A 225 2.08 -18.66 34.24
C ALA A 225 3.01 -17.44 34.12
N GLN A 226 4.33 -17.64 34.22
CA GLN A 226 5.33 -16.59 34.02
C GLN A 226 5.26 -16.01 32.61
N ILE A 227 5.27 -16.85 31.56
CA ILE A 227 5.14 -16.42 30.17
C ILE A 227 3.83 -15.64 29.96
N GLN A 228 2.72 -16.07 30.57
CA GLN A 228 1.45 -15.33 30.52
C GLN A 228 1.53 -13.96 31.20
N GLN A 229 2.20 -13.85 32.36
CA GLN A 229 2.42 -12.60 33.07
C GLN A 229 3.34 -11.65 32.28
N GLU A 230 4.46 -12.14 31.76
CA GLU A 230 5.42 -11.37 30.95
C GLU A 230 4.78 -10.89 29.65
N THR A 231 4.02 -11.74 28.95
CA THR A 231 3.28 -11.35 27.74
C THR A 231 2.22 -10.29 28.05
N GLN A 232 1.57 -10.37 29.22
CA GLN A 232 0.58 -9.37 29.62
C GLN A 232 1.24 -8.04 29.98
N ALA A 233 2.33 -8.05 30.75
CA ALA A 233 3.12 -6.86 31.06
C ALA A 233 3.66 -6.18 29.78
N ALA A 234 4.16 -6.95 28.82
CA ALA A 234 4.63 -6.45 27.53
C ALA A 234 3.49 -5.82 26.69
N ARG A 235 2.27 -6.36 26.74
CA ARG A 235 1.09 -5.73 26.12
C ARG A 235 0.72 -4.43 26.79
N GLU A 236 0.71 -4.39 28.12
CA GLU A 236 0.37 -3.19 28.90
C GLU A 236 1.42 -2.09 28.70
N GLN A 237 2.72 -2.43 28.66
CA GLN A 237 3.80 -1.51 28.29
C GLN A 237 3.62 -0.99 26.85
N SER A 238 3.41 -1.88 25.87
CA SER A 238 3.22 -1.47 24.48
C SER A 238 1.98 -0.58 24.29
N GLN A 239 0.89 -0.84 25.02
CA GLN A 239 -0.29 0.04 25.05
C GLN A 239 0.01 1.41 25.68
N GLN A 240 0.81 1.46 26.75
CA GLN A 240 1.25 2.72 27.36
C GLN A 240 2.18 3.52 26.44
N GLU A 241 3.10 2.87 25.74
CA GLU A 241 4.00 3.49 24.76
C GLU A 241 3.22 4.03 23.55
N LEU A 242 2.25 3.26 23.03
CA LEU A 242 1.35 3.70 21.97
C LEU A 242 0.48 4.89 22.41
N ALA A 243 -0.07 4.88 23.61
CA ALA A 243 -0.86 5.98 24.15
C ALA A 243 0.00 7.25 24.39
N GLN A 244 1.24 7.09 24.85
CA GLN A 244 2.20 8.20 24.98
C GLN A 244 2.58 8.78 23.60
N TRP A 245 2.82 7.92 22.61
CA TRP A 245 3.12 8.34 21.24
C TRP A 245 1.93 9.07 20.60
N GLN A 246 0.71 8.53 20.74
CA GLN A 246 -0.53 9.19 20.30
C GLN A 246 -0.68 10.57 20.95
N ALA A 247 -0.56 10.68 22.28
CA ALA A 247 -0.63 11.95 22.99
C ALA A 247 0.49 12.94 22.61
N SER A 248 1.67 12.46 22.21
CA SER A 248 2.75 13.30 21.68
C SER A 248 2.43 13.82 20.28
N VAL A 249 1.94 12.96 19.39
CA VAL A 249 1.53 13.32 18.02
C VAL A 249 0.33 14.28 18.04
N GLU A 250 -0.64 14.08 18.93
CA GLU A 250 -1.78 15.01 19.11
C GLU A 250 -1.32 16.40 19.58
N ARG A 251 -0.35 16.48 20.50
CA ARG A 251 0.27 17.75 20.92
C ARG A 251 1.01 18.40 19.76
N GLU A 252 1.85 17.67 19.04
CA GLU A 252 2.55 18.22 17.87
C GLU A 252 1.57 18.73 16.79
N ILE A 253 0.44 18.05 16.58
CA ILE A 253 -0.60 18.50 15.65
C ILE A 253 -1.30 19.77 16.18
N ALA A 254 -1.57 19.87 17.48
CA ALA A 254 -2.14 21.06 18.09
C ALA A 254 -1.17 22.27 18.05
N ASP A 255 0.12 22.05 18.33
CA ASP A 255 1.17 23.07 18.26
C ASP A 255 1.39 23.55 16.82
N ARG A 256 1.45 22.62 15.84
CA ARG A 256 1.54 22.98 14.42
C ARG A 256 0.30 23.72 13.92
N ARG A 257 -0.90 23.37 14.40
CA ARG A 257 -2.15 24.10 14.09
C ARG A 257 -2.11 25.51 14.66
N THR A 258 -1.85 25.68 15.96
CA THR A 258 -1.81 27.01 16.58
C THR A 258 -0.68 27.89 16.04
N ALA A 259 0.45 27.30 15.59
CA ALA A 259 1.49 28.01 14.85
C ALA A 259 1.02 28.47 13.46
N ALA A 260 0.30 27.62 12.72
CA ALA A 260 -0.28 27.98 11.43
C ALA A 260 -1.39 29.04 11.56
N ASP A 261 -2.24 28.94 12.58
CA ASP A 261 -3.28 29.94 12.87
C ASP A 261 -2.68 31.32 13.19
N ARG A 262 -1.59 31.36 13.97
CA ARG A 262 -0.80 32.59 14.22
C ARG A 262 -0.21 33.14 12.93
N TYR A 263 0.48 32.30 12.15
CA TYR A 263 1.07 32.70 10.87
C TYR A 263 0.02 33.29 9.90
N LEU A 264 -1.18 32.70 9.85
CA LEU A 264 -2.30 33.24 9.06
C LEU A 264 -2.89 34.53 9.64
N ALA A 265 -2.88 34.72 10.96
CA ALA A 265 -3.27 35.99 11.59
C ALA A 265 -2.24 37.10 11.31
N ASP A 266 -0.95 36.81 11.49
CA ASP A 266 0.15 37.75 11.22
C ASP A 266 0.15 38.21 9.75
N HIS A 267 -0.08 37.28 8.80
CA HIS A 267 -0.22 37.61 7.38
C HIS A 267 -1.47 38.41 7.05
N ARG A 268 -2.61 38.14 7.71
CA ARG A 268 -3.82 38.97 7.56
C ARG A 268 -3.57 40.39 8.06
N GLU A 269 -2.98 40.55 9.24
CA GLU A 269 -2.67 41.88 9.77
C GLU A 269 -1.63 42.61 8.90
N ALA A 270 -0.63 41.92 8.35
CA ALA A 270 0.31 42.49 7.38
C ALA A 270 -0.39 42.97 6.10
N ALA A 271 -1.28 42.15 5.52
CA ALA A 271 -2.05 42.52 4.34
C ALA A 271 -3.06 43.65 4.61
N GLU A 272 -3.68 43.68 5.79
CA GLU A 272 -4.57 44.78 6.21
C GLU A 272 -3.80 46.10 6.39
N ARG A 273 -2.60 46.07 6.98
CA ARG A 273 -1.70 47.23 7.06
C ARG A 273 -1.25 47.71 5.67
N GLU A 274 -0.98 46.80 4.73
CA GLU A 274 -0.63 47.18 3.36
C GLU A 274 -1.83 47.78 2.61
N LEU A 275 -3.01 47.16 2.69
CA LEU A 275 -4.24 47.71 2.10
C LEU A 275 -4.60 49.07 2.71
N ALA A 276 -4.34 49.29 4.00
CA ALA A 276 -4.51 50.59 4.65
C ALA A 276 -3.51 51.64 4.11
N SER A 277 -2.22 51.29 3.94
CA SER A 277 -1.23 52.22 3.39
C SER A 277 -1.46 52.53 1.91
N GLN A 278 -1.86 51.53 1.12
CA GLN A 278 -2.28 51.71 -0.28
C GLN A 278 -3.52 52.61 -0.39
N ARG A 279 -4.52 52.47 0.50
CA ARG A 279 -5.69 53.37 0.57
C ARG A 279 -5.28 54.81 0.87
N ILE A 280 -4.46 55.02 1.91
CA ILE A 280 -3.97 56.36 2.28
C ILE A 280 -3.18 57.00 1.12
N ALA A 281 -2.35 56.22 0.42
CA ALA A 281 -1.63 56.71 -0.76
C ALA A 281 -2.56 57.04 -1.95
N ALA A 282 -3.61 56.25 -2.16
CA ALA A 282 -4.62 56.51 -3.19
C ALA A 282 -5.49 57.75 -2.85
N GLU A 283 -5.87 57.94 -1.59
CA GLU A 283 -6.57 59.12 -1.08
C GLU A 283 -5.71 60.38 -1.24
N GLN A 284 -4.42 60.32 -0.87
CA GLN A 284 -3.46 61.41 -1.08
C GLN A 284 -3.32 61.76 -2.56
N LYS A 285 -3.13 60.76 -3.44
CA LYS A 285 -3.05 60.98 -4.90
C LYS A 285 -4.34 61.58 -5.46
N THR A 286 -5.50 61.15 -4.97
CA THR A 286 -6.80 61.69 -5.38
C THR A 286 -6.96 63.13 -4.91
N GLY A 287 -6.56 63.46 -3.68
CA GLY A 287 -6.54 64.83 -3.16
C GLY A 287 -5.60 65.76 -3.95
N LEU A 288 -4.43 65.27 -4.37
CA LEU A 288 -3.52 66.01 -5.24
C LEU A 288 -4.14 66.28 -6.61
N LEU A 289 -4.71 65.26 -7.28
CA LEU A 289 -5.38 65.43 -8.57
C LEU A 289 -6.59 66.37 -8.48
N ILE A 290 -7.34 66.35 -7.38
CA ILE A 290 -8.43 67.31 -7.13
C ILE A 290 -7.86 68.73 -6.96
N ALA A 291 -6.77 68.92 -6.22
CA ALA A 291 -6.13 70.23 -6.05
C ALA A 291 -5.52 70.76 -7.37
N GLU A 292 -4.94 69.91 -8.19
CA GLU A 292 -4.44 70.22 -9.53
C GLU A 292 -5.59 70.60 -10.48
N ALA A 293 -6.67 69.83 -10.51
CA ALA A 293 -7.87 70.14 -11.30
C ALA A 293 -8.54 71.44 -10.84
N GLN A 294 -8.58 71.70 -9.53
CA GLN A 294 -9.07 72.97 -8.97
C GLN A 294 -8.20 74.15 -9.42
N ARG A 295 -6.86 74.05 -9.30
CA ARG A 295 -5.90 75.06 -9.79
C ARG A 295 -6.07 75.30 -11.28
N TYR A 296 -6.12 74.26 -12.10
CA TYR A 296 -6.36 74.38 -13.54
C TYR A 296 -7.71 75.07 -13.84
N SER A 297 -8.78 74.73 -13.12
CA SER A 297 -10.08 75.40 -13.27
C SER A 297 -10.07 76.88 -12.83
N ALA A 298 -9.16 77.25 -11.93
CA ALA A 298 -8.95 78.63 -11.49
C ALA A 298 -8.10 79.40 -12.50
N GLU A 299 -7.02 78.81 -13.05
CA GLU A 299 -6.26 79.40 -14.15
C GLU A 299 -7.10 79.59 -15.41
N VAL A 300 -7.98 78.63 -15.75
CA VAL A 300 -8.88 78.76 -16.92
C VAL A 300 -9.92 79.85 -16.68
N ARG A 301 -10.43 80.00 -15.45
CA ARG A 301 -11.28 81.15 -15.07
C ARG A 301 -10.53 82.46 -15.15
N GLN A 302 -9.34 82.55 -14.56
CA GLN A 302 -8.50 83.76 -14.63
C GLN A 302 -8.20 84.15 -16.08
N ARG A 303 -7.79 83.21 -16.94
CA ARG A 303 -7.56 83.49 -18.37
C ARG A 303 -8.83 83.92 -19.11
N ALA A 304 -10.00 83.42 -18.72
CA ALA A 304 -11.28 83.87 -19.27
C ALA A 304 -11.68 85.27 -18.75
N GLU A 305 -11.43 85.57 -17.47
CA GLU A 305 -11.64 86.88 -16.85
C GLU A 305 -10.68 87.94 -17.42
N GLU A 306 -9.41 87.59 -17.65
CA GLU A 306 -8.42 88.40 -18.39
C GLU A 306 -8.88 88.67 -19.83
N GLN A 307 -9.37 87.65 -20.54
CA GLN A 307 -9.94 87.83 -21.89
C GLN A 307 -11.18 88.71 -21.87
N VAL A 308 -12.09 88.54 -20.91
CA VAL A 308 -13.27 89.40 -20.73
C VAL A 308 -12.84 90.84 -20.45
N SER A 309 -11.88 91.09 -19.56
CA SER A 309 -11.33 92.44 -19.32
C SER A 309 -10.77 93.07 -20.59
N VAL A 310 -9.97 92.32 -21.37
CA VAL A 310 -9.44 92.80 -22.66
C VAL A 310 -10.54 93.03 -23.70
N HIS A 311 -11.64 92.27 -23.66
CA HIS A 311 -12.81 92.51 -24.50
C HIS A 311 -13.63 93.72 -24.02
N GLU A 312 -13.77 93.95 -22.72
CA GLU A 312 -14.44 95.11 -22.13
C GLU A 312 -13.66 96.41 -22.37
N GLU A 313 -12.33 96.38 -22.26
CA GLU A 313 -11.43 97.48 -22.65
C GLU A 313 -11.59 97.82 -24.13
N ARG A 314 -11.57 96.82 -25.03
CA ARG A 314 -11.81 97.04 -26.47
C ARG A 314 -13.22 97.58 -26.74
N LEU A 315 -14.22 97.12 -26.00
CA LEU A 315 -15.59 97.66 -26.10
C LEU A 315 -15.72 99.07 -25.50
N ALA A 316 -14.88 99.45 -24.53
CA ALA A 316 -14.80 100.82 -24.02
C ALA A 316 -14.19 101.76 -25.07
N VAL A 317 -13.06 101.38 -25.67
CA VAL A 317 -12.45 102.12 -26.79
C VAL A 317 -13.43 102.26 -27.96
N LEU A 318 -14.07 101.16 -28.40
CA LEU A 318 -15.06 101.21 -29.48
C LEU A 318 -16.30 102.06 -29.14
N ARG A 319 -16.66 102.21 -27.86
CA ARG A 319 -17.73 103.15 -27.42
C ARG A 319 -17.25 104.60 -27.43
N GLU A 320 -15.98 104.84 -27.12
CA GLU A 320 -15.37 106.17 -27.21
C GLU A 320 -15.21 106.60 -28.68
N ASP A 321 -14.72 105.71 -29.56
CA ASP A 321 -14.67 105.89 -31.02
C ASP A 321 -16.06 106.22 -31.58
N VAL A 322 -17.11 105.50 -31.15
CA VAL A 322 -18.50 105.74 -31.59
C VAL A 322 -19.01 107.07 -31.05
N ALA A 323 -18.74 107.42 -29.78
CA ALA A 323 -19.13 108.70 -29.21
C ALA A 323 -18.37 109.89 -29.83
N GLU A 324 -17.14 109.70 -30.30
CA GLU A 324 -16.40 110.68 -31.10
C GLU A 324 -17.03 110.84 -32.49
N ARG A 325 -17.28 109.73 -33.20
CA ARG A 325 -17.98 109.73 -34.50
C ARG A 325 -19.40 110.33 -34.41
N GLU A 326 -20.11 110.15 -33.30
CA GLU A 326 -21.42 110.78 -33.06
C GLU A 326 -21.30 112.30 -32.84
N ARG A 327 -20.22 112.78 -32.19
CA ARG A 327 -19.92 114.22 -32.09
C ARG A 327 -19.54 114.81 -33.44
N GLU A 328 -18.61 114.18 -34.18
CA GLU A 328 -18.24 114.59 -35.54
C GLU A 328 -19.47 114.68 -36.45
N LEU A 329 -20.39 113.71 -36.36
CA LEU A 329 -21.63 113.71 -37.14
C LEU A 329 -22.61 114.82 -36.72
N GLU A 330 -22.66 115.20 -35.45
CA GLU A 330 -23.50 116.30 -34.98
C GLU A 330 -22.89 117.67 -35.28
N GLU A 331 -21.56 117.81 -35.19
CA GLU A 331 -20.83 118.98 -35.68
C GLU A 331 -21.09 119.18 -37.18
N LEU A 332 -20.87 118.15 -38.02
CA LEU A 332 -21.19 118.18 -39.45
C LEU A 332 -22.67 118.46 -39.75
N ARG A 333 -23.61 118.06 -38.88
CA ARG A 333 -25.04 118.43 -38.99
C ARG A 333 -25.26 119.92 -38.69
N THR A 334 -24.62 120.46 -37.67
CA THR A 334 -24.72 121.89 -37.34
C THR A 334 -24.05 122.77 -38.38
N GLU A 335 -22.92 122.37 -38.96
CA GLU A 335 -22.32 123.01 -40.14
C GLU A 335 -23.26 122.94 -41.36
N LEU A 336 -23.90 121.79 -41.61
CA LEU A 336 -24.86 121.64 -42.70
C LEU A 336 -26.10 122.52 -42.53
N GLU A 337 -26.65 122.63 -41.32
CA GLU A 337 -27.78 123.52 -41.01
C GLU A 337 -27.37 125.01 -41.03
N ALA A 338 -26.16 125.36 -40.59
CA ALA A 338 -25.62 126.71 -40.74
C ALA A 338 -25.50 127.10 -42.22
N ALA A 339 -24.87 126.26 -43.05
CA ALA A 339 -24.75 126.48 -44.49
C ALA A 339 -26.11 126.50 -45.21
N ARG A 340 -27.11 125.74 -44.73
CA ARG A 340 -28.51 125.83 -45.19
C ARG A 340 -29.15 127.17 -44.80
N SER A 341 -28.89 127.66 -43.59
CA SER A 341 -29.38 128.95 -43.11
C SER A 341 -28.79 130.09 -43.94
N GLU A 342 -27.46 130.15 -44.10
CA GLU A 342 -26.75 131.14 -44.94
C GLU A 342 -27.25 131.11 -46.39
N LEU A 343 -27.44 129.91 -46.98
CA LEU A 343 -28.01 129.76 -48.32
C LEU A 343 -29.46 130.25 -48.40
N SER A 344 -30.24 130.11 -47.33
CA SER A 344 -31.61 130.65 -47.25
C SER A 344 -31.62 132.17 -47.11
N GLU A 345 -30.72 132.73 -46.32
CA GLU A 345 -30.56 134.16 -46.07
C GLU A 345 -30.11 134.86 -47.36
N SER A 346 -29.05 134.37 -48.01
CA SER A 346 -28.57 134.86 -49.31
C SER A 346 -29.64 134.75 -50.42
N ARG A 347 -30.54 133.76 -50.36
CA ARG A 347 -31.72 133.68 -51.25
C ARG A 347 -32.76 134.74 -50.91
N THR A 348 -33.02 135.03 -49.63
CA THR A 348 -33.92 136.13 -49.25
C THR A 348 -33.36 137.49 -49.62
N GLU A 349 -32.06 137.74 -49.42
CA GLU A 349 -31.37 138.96 -49.89
C GLU A 349 -31.45 139.10 -51.42
N SER A 350 -31.16 138.02 -52.16
CA SER A 350 -31.27 137.99 -53.62
C SER A 350 -32.69 138.29 -54.11
N ASN A 351 -33.71 137.83 -53.39
CA ASN A 351 -35.10 138.12 -53.72
C ASN A 351 -35.51 139.55 -53.34
N ALA A 352 -35.03 140.08 -52.22
CA ALA A 352 -35.23 141.49 -51.84
C ALA A 352 -34.54 142.45 -52.83
N ALA A 353 -33.34 142.12 -53.31
CA ALA A 353 -32.63 142.85 -54.36
C ALA A 353 -33.37 142.80 -55.71
N ARG A 354 -34.04 141.69 -56.04
CA ARG A 354 -34.93 141.60 -57.21
C ARG A 354 -36.20 142.41 -57.05
N GLN A 355 -36.79 142.45 -55.86
CA GLN A 355 -37.97 143.30 -55.59
C GLN A 355 -37.63 144.79 -55.68
N SER A 356 -36.51 145.24 -55.09
CA SER A 356 -36.10 146.65 -55.19
C SER A 356 -35.69 147.06 -56.61
N LEU A 357 -35.16 146.14 -57.41
CA LEU A 357 -34.96 146.34 -58.85
C LEU A 357 -36.29 146.52 -59.58
N ALA A 358 -37.27 145.64 -59.34
CA ALA A 358 -38.60 145.74 -59.96
C ALA A 358 -39.36 147.02 -59.55
N GLU A 359 -39.25 147.46 -58.29
CA GLU A 359 -39.78 148.75 -57.84
C GLU A 359 -39.08 149.94 -58.54
N ALA A 360 -37.77 149.86 -58.77
CA ALA A 360 -37.03 150.90 -59.49
C ALA A 360 -37.46 150.95 -60.97
N GLU A 361 -37.64 149.80 -61.63
CA GLU A 361 -38.17 149.72 -63.01
C GLU A 361 -39.61 150.26 -63.10
N GLN A 362 -40.48 149.91 -62.13
CA GLN A 362 -41.86 150.41 -62.09
C GLN A 362 -41.90 151.94 -61.96
N ARG A 363 -41.14 152.53 -61.01
CA ARG A 363 -41.05 154.00 -60.86
C ARG A 363 -40.51 154.67 -62.13
N LEU A 364 -39.57 154.04 -62.84
CA LEU A 364 -39.01 154.56 -64.09
C LEU A 364 -40.04 154.51 -65.23
N ALA A 365 -40.90 153.48 -65.29
CA ALA A 365 -42.04 153.43 -66.21
C ALA A 365 -43.12 154.47 -65.87
N GLU A 366 -43.41 154.68 -64.58
CA GLU A 366 -44.37 155.65 -64.06
C GLU A 366 -43.97 157.08 -64.46
N ILE A 367 -42.73 157.48 -64.14
CA ILE A 367 -42.13 158.78 -64.54
C ILE A 367 -42.14 158.99 -66.06
N ARG A 368 -41.94 157.93 -66.87
CA ARG A 368 -42.03 158.03 -68.34
C ARG A 368 -43.45 158.33 -68.81
N SER A 369 -44.47 157.79 -68.15
CA SER A 369 -45.88 158.03 -68.47
C SER A 369 -46.34 159.44 -68.06
N GLU A 370 -45.87 159.95 -66.93
CA GLU A 370 -46.07 161.34 -66.50
C GLU A 370 -45.42 162.31 -67.50
N LEU A 371 -44.20 162.01 -67.95
CA LEU A 371 -43.49 162.82 -68.93
C LEU A 371 -44.19 162.85 -70.30
N SER A 372 -44.74 161.74 -70.79
CA SER A 372 -45.52 161.76 -72.04
C SER A 372 -46.81 162.56 -71.89
N ALA A 373 -47.54 162.39 -70.78
CA ALA A 373 -48.78 163.15 -70.54
C ALA A 373 -48.54 164.67 -70.46
N GLU A 374 -47.38 165.11 -69.98
CA GLU A 374 -47.03 166.54 -69.93
C GLU A 374 -46.55 167.10 -71.29
N VAL A 375 -46.03 166.24 -72.19
CA VAL A 375 -45.78 166.61 -73.59
C VAL A 375 -47.11 166.79 -74.34
N ASP A 376 -48.04 165.85 -74.21
CA ASP A 376 -49.35 165.89 -74.88
C ASP A 376 -50.14 167.17 -74.52
N ARG A 377 -50.19 167.53 -73.23
CA ARG A 377 -50.80 168.78 -72.72
C ARG A 377 -50.20 170.03 -73.36
N LEU A 378 -48.90 170.00 -73.68
CA LEU A 378 -48.17 171.13 -74.25
C LEU A 378 -48.45 171.29 -75.75
N GLU A 379 -48.74 170.20 -76.46
CA GLU A 379 -49.22 170.25 -77.86
C GLU A 379 -50.70 170.68 -77.96
N GLU A 380 -51.57 170.24 -77.04
CA GLU A 380 -52.96 170.72 -76.95
C GLU A 380 -53.01 172.24 -76.70
N ALA A 381 -52.20 172.75 -75.76
CA ALA A 381 -52.09 174.19 -75.48
C ALA A 381 -51.63 174.99 -76.71
N ARG A 382 -50.77 174.40 -77.56
CA ARG A 382 -50.22 175.03 -78.76
C ARG A 382 -51.21 175.08 -79.92
N THR A 383 -51.96 173.99 -80.14
CA THR A 383 -52.99 173.93 -81.19
C THR A 383 -54.20 174.82 -80.89
N ALA A 384 -54.58 174.96 -79.62
CA ALA A 384 -55.61 175.91 -79.19
C ALA A 384 -55.27 177.38 -79.54
N ALA A 385 -54.00 177.77 -79.43
CA ALA A 385 -53.55 179.12 -79.76
C ALA A 385 -53.66 179.44 -81.27
N GLU A 386 -53.31 178.49 -82.15
CA GLU A 386 -53.43 178.68 -83.61
C GLU A 386 -54.90 178.83 -84.07
N PHE A 387 -55.83 178.12 -83.42
CA PHE A 387 -57.25 178.21 -83.75
C PHE A 387 -57.80 179.63 -83.48
N ALA A 388 -57.42 180.23 -82.35
CA ALA A 388 -57.80 181.59 -81.99
C ALA A 388 -57.27 182.64 -83.00
N GLU A 389 -56.04 182.48 -83.50
CA GLU A 389 -55.45 183.44 -84.44
C GLU A 389 -56.16 183.43 -85.81
N ARG A 390 -56.59 182.25 -86.29
CA ARG A 390 -57.36 182.09 -87.53
C ARG A 390 -58.74 182.75 -87.39
N HIS A 391 -59.41 182.55 -86.25
CA HIS A 391 -60.75 183.11 -86.00
C HIS A 391 -60.76 184.66 -85.96
N ALA A 392 -59.64 185.30 -85.61
CA ALA A 392 -59.49 186.76 -85.65
C ALA A 392 -59.36 187.35 -87.08
N LYS A 393 -58.89 186.54 -88.05
CA LYS A 393 -58.69 186.98 -89.44
C LYS A 393 -60.01 187.01 -90.23
N ASP A 394 -60.86 186.00 -90.09
CA ASP A 394 -62.14 185.92 -90.82
C ASP A 394 -63.15 187.01 -90.44
N VAL A 395 -63.16 187.44 -89.17
CA VAL A 395 -64.07 188.52 -88.71
C VAL A 395 -63.78 189.83 -89.45
N ARG A 396 -62.50 190.20 -89.65
CA ARG A 396 -62.12 191.36 -90.48
C ARG A 396 -62.57 191.21 -91.94
N ALA A 397 -62.46 190.00 -92.48
CA ALA A 397 -62.80 189.71 -93.88
C ALA A 397 -64.31 189.66 -94.18
N ARG A 398 -65.19 189.60 -93.16
CA ARG A 398 -66.65 189.77 -93.35
C ARG A 398 -67.06 191.25 -93.39
N VAL A 399 -66.64 192.05 -92.41
CA VAL A 399 -67.10 193.46 -92.26
C VAL A 399 -66.84 194.31 -93.52
N GLN A 400 -65.74 194.08 -94.23
CA GLN A 400 -65.45 194.82 -95.48
C GLN A 400 -66.32 194.44 -96.69
N ARG A 401 -66.98 193.28 -96.70
CA ARG A 401 -67.77 192.80 -97.87
C ARG A 401 -69.23 193.26 -97.86
N GLU A 402 -69.84 193.44 -96.69
CA GLU A 402 -71.15 194.08 -96.57
C GLU A 402 -71.15 195.53 -97.06
N ALA A 403 -70.08 196.28 -96.78
CA ALA A 403 -69.94 197.68 -97.17
C ALA A 403 -70.02 197.95 -98.69
N LYS A 404 -69.76 196.94 -99.54
CA LYS A 404 -69.78 197.11 -101.00
C LYS A 404 -71.11 196.74 -101.65
N ARG A 405 -71.85 195.77 -101.11
CA ARG A 405 -73.10 195.26 -101.75
C ARG A 405 -74.27 196.25 -101.76
N VAL A 406 -74.25 197.24 -100.87
CA VAL A 406 -75.32 198.26 -100.77
C VAL A 406 -75.23 199.32 -101.87
N ALA A 407 -74.07 199.52 -102.50
CA ALA A 407 -73.87 200.56 -103.51
C ALA A 407 -74.44 200.20 -104.90
N ASP A 408 -74.15 198.99 -105.39
CA ASP A 408 -74.38 198.64 -106.80
C ASP A 408 -75.85 198.26 -107.12
N LEU A 409 -76.66 197.95 -106.10
CA LEU A 409 -78.05 197.50 -106.26
C LEU A 409 -79.01 198.61 -106.78
N ALA A 410 -78.57 199.87 -106.78
CA ALA A 410 -79.37 201.00 -107.25
C ALA A 410 -79.30 201.26 -108.77
N ALA A 411 -78.32 200.69 -109.49
CA ALA A 411 -77.93 201.17 -110.82
C ALA A 411 -78.42 200.34 -112.02
N ALA A 412 -78.68 199.03 -111.85
CA ALA A 412 -78.73 198.08 -112.97
C ALA A 412 -80.14 197.62 -113.40
N ALA A 413 -81.22 198.20 -112.86
CA ALA A 413 -82.60 197.71 -113.04
C ALA A 413 -83.26 198.01 -114.41
N VAL A 414 -82.52 198.47 -115.44
CA VAL A 414 -83.11 199.20 -116.59
C VAL A 414 -82.69 198.70 -117.99
N MET A 415 -81.55 198.01 -118.17
CA MET A 415 -80.94 197.80 -119.51
C MET A 415 -80.95 196.37 -120.09
N ALA A 416 -81.87 195.51 -119.64
CA ALA A 416 -82.35 194.32 -120.36
C ALA A 416 -83.72 193.93 -119.77
N ALA A 417 -84.86 193.82 -120.48
CA ALA A 417 -85.20 193.71 -121.89
C ALA A 417 -84.85 192.36 -122.57
N ALA A 418 -85.90 191.72 -123.12
CA ALA A 418 -85.94 190.49 -123.93
C ALA A 418 -85.54 189.14 -123.26
N ALA A 419 -86.57 188.38 -122.85
CA ALA A 419 -86.60 186.92 -122.53
C ALA A 419 -85.54 186.36 -121.53
N GLY A 420 -85.87 185.82 -120.34
CA GLY A 420 -87.17 185.48 -119.73
C GLY A 420 -87.60 184.02 -119.98
N GLY A 421 -87.73 183.14 -118.98
CA GLY A 421 -87.42 183.29 -117.54
C GLY A 421 -87.79 182.04 -116.69
N GLY A 422 -87.40 182.03 -115.40
CA GLY A 422 -87.60 180.92 -114.42
C GLY A 422 -86.44 179.90 -114.42
N GLU A 423 -85.60 179.69 -113.40
CA GLU A 423 -85.73 179.62 -111.91
C GLU A 423 -86.40 178.32 -111.41
N THR A 424 -85.89 177.61 -110.37
CA THR A 424 -84.86 177.91 -109.34
C THR A 424 -83.76 176.82 -109.24
N ALA A 425 -82.71 177.02 -108.42
CA ALA A 425 -81.53 176.14 -108.34
C ALA A 425 -81.07 175.74 -106.91
N GLU A 426 -80.20 174.73 -106.88
CA GLU A 426 -79.61 173.95 -105.77
C GLU A 426 -78.52 174.71 -104.95
N TYR A 427 -77.93 174.06 -103.92
CA TYR A 427 -76.45 173.88 -103.74
C TYR A 427 -76.12 172.90 -102.55
N PRO A 428 -74.96 172.18 -102.49
CA PRO A 428 -74.78 170.97 -101.64
C PRO A 428 -73.45 170.82 -100.81
N MET A 429 -73.35 169.69 -100.07
CA MET A 429 -72.19 168.82 -99.64
C MET A 429 -70.75 169.34 -99.32
N LEU A 430 -70.06 168.66 -98.36
CA LEU A 430 -68.82 167.82 -98.55
C LEU A 430 -68.30 167.06 -97.28
N THR A 431 -67.23 166.24 -97.36
CA THR A 431 -66.91 165.06 -96.47
C THR A 431 -65.41 164.65 -96.30
N ALA A 432 -65.00 163.93 -95.22
CA ALA A 432 -63.73 163.12 -95.06
C ALA A 432 -63.70 162.27 -93.73
N ARG A 433 -62.64 161.50 -93.33
CA ARG A 433 -62.23 160.13 -93.80
C ARG A 433 -61.72 159.12 -92.69
N HIS A 434 -60.47 158.59 -92.70
CA HIS A 434 -60.02 157.33 -91.99
C HIS A 434 -58.48 157.18 -91.68
N SER A 435 -58.11 156.27 -90.74
CA SER A 435 -57.06 155.17 -90.74
C SER A 435 -55.51 155.29 -90.44
N SER A 436 -55.01 154.39 -89.55
CA SER A 436 -53.90 153.35 -89.63
C SER A 436 -52.34 153.56 -89.48
N ASP A 437 -51.73 152.94 -88.42
CA ASP A 437 -50.80 151.74 -88.36
C ASP A 437 -49.22 151.73 -88.60
N ASN A 438 -48.53 150.65 -88.11
CA ASN A 438 -47.13 150.09 -88.31
C ASN A 438 -45.97 150.59 -87.36
N SER A 439 -44.82 149.95 -86.97
CA SER A 439 -44.04 148.65 -87.17
C SER A 439 -43.09 148.35 -85.94
N GLY A 440 -42.17 147.34 -85.77
CA GLY A 440 -41.86 146.01 -86.39
C GLY A 440 -40.36 145.49 -86.35
N GLY A 441 -39.95 144.48 -85.53
CA GLY A 441 -38.63 143.72 -85.61
C GLY A 441 -38.07 143.06 -84.30
N ARG A 442 -36.95 142.27 -84.18
CA ARG A 442 -36.12 141.41 -85.10
C ARG A 442 -34.93 140.58 -84.44
N ILE A 443 -35.07 139.25 -84.16
CA ILE A 443 -34.05 138.14 -83.87
C ILE A 443 -33.00 138.35 -82.69
N ILE A 444 -31.96 137.54 -82.29
CA ILE A 444 -30.92 136.58 -82.85
C ILE A 444 -30.56 135.40 -81.85
N GLU A 445 -29.70 134.42 -82.23
CA GLU A 445 -29.22 133.11 -81.64
C GLU A 445 -28.10 133.19 -80.51
N GLU A 446 -27.30 132.21 -79.98
CA GLU A 446 -26.69 130.85 -80.32
C GLU A 446 -26.08 130.11 -79.04
N GLU A 447 -26.26 128.79 -78.73
CA GLU A 447 -25.35 127.55 -78.75
C GLU A 447 -24.44 127.11 -77.49
N PRO A 448 -23.91 125.83 -77.35
CA PRO A 448 -23.60 125.13 -76.04
C PRO A 448 -22.36 124.15 -75.90
N GLY A 449 -22.25 123.29 -74.83
CA GLY A 449 -21.34 122.09 -74.69
C GLY A 449 -21.34 121.33 -73.30
N GLN A 450 -21.47 119.98 -73.15
CA GLN A 450 -20.48 118.81 -73.08
C GLN A 450 -19.60 118.69 -71.78
N GLY A 451 -19.14 117.55 -71.18
CA GLY A 451 -19.24 116.04 -71.26
C GLY A 451 -17.95 115.36 -70.62
N GLY A 452 -17.77 114.11 -70.07
CA GLY A 452 -18.51 112.84 -69.74
C GLY A 452 -17.55 111.69 -69.19
N TRP A 453 -18.04 110.43 -68.93
CA TRP A 453 -17.32 109.09 -68.74
C TRP A 453 -16.77 108.63 -67.33
N ASN A 454 -17.16 107.48 -66.71
CA ASN A 454 -16.72 106.01 -66.68
C ASN A 454 -15.67 105.60 -65.57
N GLU A 455 -15.41 104.35 -65.09
CA GLU A 455 -15.57 102.93 -65.59
C GLU A 455 -15.87 101.81 -64.49
N ARG A 456 -15.19 100.62 -64.42
CA ARG A 456 -15.77 99.28 -64.00
C ARG A 456 -14.93 98.27 -63.11
N ILE A 457 -15.69 97.39 -62.41
CA ILE A 457 -15.59 96.00 -61.78
C ILE A 457 -14.59 94.91 -62.36
N PRO A 458 -14.49 93.55 -61.97
CA PRO A 458 -15.03 92.65 -60.87
C PRO A 458 -14.16 91.40 -60.36
N THR A 459 -14.77 90.43 -59.60
CA THR A 459 -14.48 88.94 -59.42
C THR A 459 -13.31 88.44 -58.50
N GLN A 460 -13.13 87.15 -58.06
CA GLN A 460 -13.78 85.80 -58.34
C GLN A 460 -13.93 84.78 -57.13
N ARG A 461 -13.68 83.45 -57.24
CA ARG A 461 -14.26 82.33 -56.40
C ARG A 461 -13.56 80.91 -56.48
N SER A 462 -13.80 80.01 -55.49
CA SER A 462 -13.58 78.49 -55.43
C SER A 462 -12.14 77.97 -55.11
N GLY A 463 -11.85 76.70 -54.68
CA GLY A 463 -12.59 75.44 -54.40
C GLY A 463 -11.67 74.25 -53.91
N ASP A 464 -12.21 72.99 -53.81
CA ASP A 464 -11.54 71.63 -53.71
C ASP A 464 -10.82 71.16 -52.38
N ALA A 465 -10.52 69.86 -52.05
CA ALA A 465 -11.19 68.52 -52.24
C ALA A 465 -10.48 67.31 -51.48
N ASP A 466 -11.26 66.33 -50.93
CA ASP A 466 -11.06 64.83 -50.79
C ASP A 466 -9.78 64.14 -50.13
N PRO A 467 -9.65 62.78 -49.97
CA PRO A 467 -10.52 61.73 -49.33
C PRO A 467 -9.81 60.60 -48.48
N SER A 468 -10.58 59.55 -48.08
CA SER A 468 -10.19 58.18 -47.59
C SER A 468 -9.73 58.04 -46.10
N ASP A 469 -9.91 56.94 -45.35
CA ASP A 469 -10.42 55.54 -45.51
C ASP A 469 -10.94 55.04 -44.10
N ARG A 470 -11.37 53.83 -43.68
CA ARG A 470 -11.49 52.42 -44.16
C ARG A 470 -12.55 51.63 -43.32
N PHE A 471 -12.94 50.41 -43.72
CA PHE A 471 -13.89 49.48 -43.03
C PHE A 471 -13.24 48.32 -42.23
N GLY A 472 -14.00 47.72 -41.29
CA GLY A 472 -13.97 46.26 -41.02
C GLY A 472 -14.01 45.76 -39.55
N PRO A 473 -15.12 45.13 -39.11
CA PRO A 473 -15.18 44.23 -37.94
C PRO A 473 -15.73 42.82 -38.27
N ASP A 474 -15.23 41.76 -37.62
CA ASP A 474 -15.86 40.42 -37.58
C ASP A 474 -15.21 39.49 -36.54
N GLY A 475 -15.92 38.45 -36.07
CA GLY A 475 -15.37 37.33 -35.27
C GLY A 475 -16.15 36.96 -34.00
N TYR A 476 -16.93 35.87 -34.07
CA TYR A 476 -17.59 35.17 -32.94
C TYR A 476 -16.90 33.80 -32.67
N ASP A 477 -17.48 33.03 -31.74
CA ASP A 477 -17.22 31.61 -31.36
C ASP A 477 -16.36 31.38 -30.10
N ASP A 478 -16.61 30.40 -29.23
CA ASP A 478 -17.88 29.74 -28.80
C ASP A 478 -17.63 29.08 -27.40
N GLU A 479 -18.68 28.60 -26.71
CA GLU A 479 -18.61 28.03 -25.35
C GLU A 479 -18.20 26.53 -25.30
N GLY A 480 -17.64 26.07 -24.17
CA GLY A 480 -17.64 24.64 -23.82
C GLY A 480 -16.55 24.12 -22.86
N PRO A 481 -16.88 23.73 -21.61
CA PRO A 481 -15.93 23.11 -20.66
C PRO A 481 -16.00 21.57 -20.63
N GLY A 482 -14.88 20.89 -20.37
CA GLY A 482 -14.82 19.41 -20.32
C GLY A 482 -13.78 18.80 -19.36
N ARG A 483 -14.27 18.16 -18.28
CA ARG A 483 -13.57 17.24 -17.35
C ARG A 483 -14.64 16.45 -16.55
N PRO A 484 -14.35 15.30 -15.91
CA PRO A 484 -13.12 14.49 -15.92
C PRO A 484 -13.36 13.01 -16.37
N ALA A 485 -12.33 12.17 -16.32
CA ALA A 485 -12.45 10.70 -16.42
C ALA A 485 -11.55 9.98 -15.37
N PRO A 486 -12.04 8.94 -14.66
CA PRO A 486 -11.27 8.10 -13.73
C PRO A 486 -10.77 6.78 -14.41
N PRO A 487 -10.01 5.90 -13.71
CA PRO A 487 -8.98 5.08 -14.37
C PRO A 487 -9.37 3.64 -14.76
N GLU A 488 -8.61 3.09 -15.71
CA GLU A 488 -8.61 1.66 -16.08
C GLU A 488 -7.63 0.85 -15.21
N PHE A 489 -7.77 -0.48 -15.22
CA PHE A 489 -7.14 -1.38 -14.25
C PHE A 489 -6.65 -2.69 -14.90
N GLY A 490 -5.35 -2.97 -14.77
CA GLY A 490 -4.71 -4.23 -15.20
C GLY A 490 -4.36 -4.32 -16.70
N ALA A 491 -3.47 -5.23 -17.11
CA ALA A 491 -2.58 -6.09 -16.31
C ALA A 491 -1.44 -6.64 -17.18
N GLU A 492 -0.22 -6.71 -16.63
CA GLU A 492 0.95 -7.53 -17.05
C GLU A 492 2.14 -7.18 -16.13
N TYR A 493 3.18 -7.99 -15.91
CA TYR A 493 3.28 -9.43 -15.58
C TYR A 493 4.71 -9.63 -14.99
N GLU A 494 4.92 -10.68 -14.18
CA GLU A 494 6.23 -11.24 -13.74
C GLU A 494 7.44 -10.33 -13.37
N GLY A 495 7.83 -10.35 -12.08
CA GLY A 495 9.04 -9.69 -11.56
C GLY A 495 9.54 -10.31 -10.25
N ALA A 496 9.69 -11.63 -10.19
CA ALA A 496 9.89 -12.37 -8.94
C ALA A 496 11.34 -12.31 -8.39
N ILE A 497 11.59 -11.41 -7.44
CA ILE A 497 12.84 -11.41 -6.64
C ILE A 497 12.65 -12.31 -5.41
N ARG A 498 13.29 -13.48 -5.41
CA ARG A 498 13.46 -14.31 -4.20
C ARG A 498 14.74 -13.92 -3.46
N PRO A 499 14.73 -13.71 -2.13
CA PRO A 499 15.95 -13.83 -1.35
C PRO A 499 16.40 -15.30 -1.32
N ALA A 500 17.72 -15.54 -1.32
CA ALA A 500 18.29 -16.89 -1.29
C ALA A 500 18.21 -17.51 0.13
N PRO A 501 18.12 -18.85 0.26
CA PRO A 501 18.37 -19.52 1.52
C PRO A 501 19.86 -19.42 1.91
N PRO A 502 20.20 -19.41 3.21
CA PRO A 502 21.59 -19.48 3.65
C PRO A 502 22.20 -20.85 3.31
N GLU A 503 23.50 -20.86 3.06
CA GLU A 503 24.26 -22.05 2.67
C GLU A 503 24.40 -23.03 3.84
N PHE A 504 24.21 -24.32 3.58
CA PHE A 504 24.59 -25.38 4.52
C PHE A 504 26.11 -25.50 4.53
N GLY A 505 26.74 -25.02 5.60
CA GLY A 505 28.18 -25.21 5.80
C GLY A 505 28.53 -26.68 5.93
N SER A 506 29.26 -27.21 4.94
CA SER A 506 29.87 -28.54 4.99
C SER A 506 31.10 -28.52 5.91
N GLY A 507 30.86 -28.44 7.22
CA GLY A 507 31.88 -28.66 8.25
C GLY A 507 32.12 -30.16 8.42
N GLU A 508 33.38 -30.56 8.46
CA GLU A 508 33.79 -31.96 8.60
C GLU A 508 33.44 -32.49 9.99
N VAL A 509 32.79 -33.66 10.06
CA VAL A 509 32.61 -34.41 11.30
C VAL A 509 33.75 -35.43 11.39
N GLU A 510 34.80 -35.04 12.09
CA GLU A 510 35.95 -35.89 12.39
C GLU A 510 35.51 -37.08 13.27
N PHE A 511 35.54 -38.29 12.71
CA PHE A 511 35.16 -39.52 13.41
C PHE A 511 36.35 -40.03 14.22
N ASP A 512 36.44 -39.57 15.48
CA ASP A 512 37.48 -40.00 16.40
C ASP A 512 37.17 -41.40 16.96
N THR A 513 37.67 -42.44 16.28
CA THR A 513 37.45 -43.85 16.63
C THR A 513 38.52 -44.36 17.60
N ASP A 514 38.40 -43.99 18.89
CA ASP A 514 39.35 -44.42 19.92
C ASP A 514 39.04 -45.86 20.41
N GLU A 515 39.37 -46.85 19.58
CA GLU A 515 39.40 -48.26 19.99
C GLU A 515 40.64 -48.53 20.88
N ARG A 516 40.49 -48.46 22.21
CA ARG A 516 41.44 -49.09 23.14
C ARG A 516 40.80 -49.83 24.32
N GLU A 517 41.01 -51.15 24.28
CA GLU A 517 41.73 -51.86 25.36
C GLU A 517 41.03 -51.92 26.74
N TYR A 518 39.99 -52.76 26.82
CA TYR A 518 39.61 -53.40 28.07
C TYR A 518 40.61 -54.51 28.42
N ASP A 519 41.36 -54.37 29.51
CA ASP A 519 42.02 -55.53 30.14
C ASP A 519 42.29 -55.35 31.65
N GLU A 520 42.55 -56.47 32.32
CA GLU A 520 43.00 -56.67 33.71
C GLU A 520 42.12 -56.15 34.89
N GLU A 521 41.41 -57.08 35.52
CA GLU A 521 41.14 -57.03 36.97
C GLU A 521 42.46 -57.04 37.78
N PRO A 522 42.41 -56.63 39.06
CA PRO A 522 42.99 -57.55 40.05
C PRO A 522 42.11 -57.75 41.29
N ALA A 523 41.69 -59.00 41.51
CA ALA A 523 41.15 -59.43 42.79
C ALA A 523 42.29 -59.61 43.83
N ASN A 524 42.16 -58.97 45.00
CA ASN A 524 42.76 -59.46 46.25
C ASN A 524 42.09 -58.83 47.47
N GLY A 525 41.36 -59.64 48.24
CA GLY A 525 40.76 -59.20 49.50
C GLY A 525 41.71 -59.37 50.69
N ARG A 526 41.49 -58.63 51.78
CA ARG A 526 42.08 -58.95 53.08
C ARG A 526 41.14 -58.64 54.23
N VAL A 527 40.76 -59.69 54.96
CA VAL A 527 39.98 -59.60 56.20
C VAL A 527 40.84 -59.06 57.33
N VAL A 528 40.31 -58.11 58.10
CA VAL A 528 40.72 -57.79 59.48
C VAL A 528 39.45 -57.68 60.33
N THR A 529 39.54 -58.01 61.61
CA THR A 529 38.40 -58.40 62.46
C THR A 529 37.80 -57.29 63.32
N ASN A 530 36.51 -57.45 63.65
CA ASN A 530 35.79 -56.93 64.83
C ASN A 530 36.53 -57.23 66.17
N PRO A 531 36.12 -56.72 67.35
CA PRO A 531 34.80 -56.17 67.73
C PRO A 531 34.56 -54.69 67.40
#